data_AF-A0AAQ0LX68-F1
#
_entry.id   AF-A0AAQ0LX68-F1
#
_cell.length_a   1.000
_cell.length_b   1.000
_cell.length_c   1.000
_cell.angle_alpha   90.00
_cell.angle_beta   90.00
_cell.angle_gamma   90.00
#
_symmetry.space_group_name_H-M   'P 1'
#
loop_
_entity.id
_entity.type
_entity.pdbx_description
1 polymer ?
#
loop_
_entity_poly.entity_id
_entity_poly.type
_entity_poly.pdbx_seq_one_letter_code
_entity_poly.pdbx_strand_id
1 'polypeptide(L)'
;MNNKEAQIGNDRKNLLLDSLTELTKVEFNNLCEKSSKPRNKLLYKAYKRTNSLKKIWRLSKLYELSIPHEEYASTIIPFIFKRVMTNPSVDSFRQAKGYLETYNMVINFSSSEFSATEVKSCFNIYTFEYFRKNYLK
;
A
#
# COMPACT_ATOMS: atom_id res chain seq x y z
N MET A 1 4.47 -17.21 -29.27
CA MET A 1 3.79 -16.87 -28.01
C MET A 1 2.30 -17.06 -28.21
N ASN A 2 1.67 -17.89 -27.38
CA ASN A 2 0.24 -18.20 -27.50
C ASN A 2 -0.60 -17.02 -26.98
N ASN A 3 -1.66 -16.64 -27.69
CA ASN A 3 -2.56 -15.54 -27.29
C ASN A 3 -3.15 -15.71 -25.88
N LYS A 4 -3.28 -16.95 -25.38
CA LYS A 4 -3.74 -17.25 -24.01
C LYS A 4 -2.72 -16.88 -22.93
N GLU A 5 -1.43 -17.09 -23.16
CA GLU A 5 -0.36 -16.77 -22.20
C GLU A 5 -0.18 -15.25 -22.08
N ALA A 6 -0.30 -14.54 -23.20
CA ALA A 6 -0.26 -13.07 -23.22
C ALA A 6 -1.45 -12.47 -22.46
N GLN A 7 -2.65 -13.04 -22.60
CA GLN A 7 -3.85 -12.61 -21.87
C GLN A 7 -3.68 -12.83 -20.35
N ILE A 8 -3.25 -14.02 -19.92
CA ILE A 8 -3.02 -14.34 -18.50
C ILE A 8 -1.98 -13.40 -17.88
N GLY A 9 -0.89 -13.10 -18.59
CA GLY A 9 0.12 -12.15 -18.13
C GLY A 9 -0.43 -10.73 -17.99
N ASN A 10 -1.36 -10.32 -18.86
CA ASN A 10 -2.01 -9.02 -18.79
C ASN A 10 -3.00 -8.93 -17.60
N ASP A 11 -3.80 -9.97 -17.39
CA ASP A 11 -4.77 -10.04 -16.29
C ASP A 11 -4.06 -9.98 -14.93
N ARG A 12 -2.94 -10.70 -14.79
CA ARG A 12 -2.11 -10.64 -13.59
C ARG A 12 -1.56 -9.24 -13.33
N LYS A 13 -0.98 -8.57 -14.34
CA LYS A 13 -0.46 -7.21 -14.18
C LYS A 13 -1.54 -6.23 -13.73
N ASN A 14 -2.76 -6.37 -14.23
CA ASN A 14 -3.90 -5.56 -13.80
C ASN A 14 -4.19 -5.76 -12.32
N LEU A 15 -4.14 -6.99 -11.78
CA LEU A 15 -4.32 -7.24 -10.34
C LEU A 15 -3.33 -6.48 -9.47
N LEU A 16 -2.04 -6.43 -9.85
CA LEU A 16 -1.05 -5.65 -9.10
C LEU A 16 -1.33 -4.14 -9.21
N LEU A 17 -1.71 -3.63 -10.38
CA LEU A 17 -2.04 -2.23 -10.58
C LEU A 17 -3.30 -1.80 -9.80
N ASP A 18 -4.31 -2.68 -9.74
CA ASP A 18 -5.52 -2.47 -8.95
C ASP A 18 -5.18 -2.46 -7.46
N SER A 19 -4.34 -3.41 -7.00
CA SER A 19 -3.85 -3.45 -5.62
C SER A 19 -3.06 -2.19 -5.23
N LEU A 20 -2.22 -1.68 -6.13
CA LEU A 20 -1.49 -0.42 -5.93
C LEU A 20 -2.44 0.79 -5.85
N THR A 21 -3.48 0.79 -6.69
CA THR A 21 -4.52 1.82 -6.69
C THR A 21 -5.27 1.82 -5.36
N GLU A 22 -5.66 0.64 -4.87
CA GLU A 22 -6.38 0.50 -3.60
C GLU A 22 -5.52 0.91 -2.40
N LEU A 23 -4.26 0.46 -2.33
CA LEU A 23 -3.32 0.90 -1.30
C LEU A 23 -3.18 2.43 -1.27
N THR A 24 -3.15 3.06 -2.45
CA THR A 24 -3.03 4.52 -2.57
C THR A 24 -4.32 5.23 -2.19
N LYS A 25 -5.49 4.64 -2.47
CA LYS A 25 -6.80 5.12 -2.00
C LYS A 25 -6.87 5.12 -0.47
N VAL A 26 -6.44 4.03 0.17
CA VAL A 26 -6.39 3.92 1.63
C VAL A 26 -5.48 5.00 2.24
N GLU A 27 -4.25 5.16 1.73
CA GLU A 27 -3.35 6.22 2.21
C GLU A 27 -3.92 7.62 2.00
N PHE A 28 -4.61 7.85 0.89
CA PHE A 28 -5.28 9.11 0.63
C PHE A 28 -6.40 9.39 1.65
N ASN A 29 -7.23 8.40 1.97
CA ASN A 29 -8.29 8.54 2.97
C ASN A 29 -7.70 8.83 4.35
N ASN A 30 -6.67 8.08 4.75
CA ASN A 30 -5.94 8.31 6.01
C ASN A 30 -5.35 9.72 6.08
N LEU A 31 -4.85 10.26 4.95
CA LEU A 31 -4.35 11.63 4.86
C LEU A 31 -5.46 12.67 4.98
N CYS A 32 -6.65 12.41 4.44
CA CYS A 32 -7.81 13.30 4.53
C CYS A 32 -8.35 13.38 5.96
N GLU A 33 -8.36 12.27 6.69
CA GLU A 33 -8.78 12.24 8.11
C GLU A 33 -7.83 13.08 9.01
N LYS A 34 -6.55 13.20 8.63
CA LYS A 34 -5.52 13.88 9.44
C LYS A 34 -5.22 15.32 9.01
N SER A 35 -5.80 15.81 7.92
CA SER A 35 -5.38 17.08 7.33
C SER A 35 -6.50 17.82 6.60
N SER A 36 -6.64 19.12 6.90
CA SER A 36 -7.51 20.05 6.17
C SER A 36 -6.93 20.56 4.84
N LYS A 37 -5.81 20.00 4.36
CA LYS A 37 -5.18 20.42 3.10
C LYS A 37 -6.10 20.11 1.90
N PRO A 38 -5.96 20.86 0.79
CA PRO A 38 -6.72 20.59 -0.42
C PRO A 38 -6.60 19.13 -0.88
N ARG A 39 -7.73 18.50 -1.21
CA ARG A 39 -7.79 17.08 -1.62
C ARG A 39 -6.81 16.75 -2.74
N ASN A 40 -6.67 17.60 -3.76
CA ASN A 40 -5.72 17.37 -4.86
C ASN A 40 -4.26 17.28 -4.37
N LYS A 41 -3.88 18.09 -3.36
CA LYS A 41 -2.53 18.02 -2.75
C LYS A 41 -2.36 16.73 -1.94
N LEU A 42 -3.39 16.30 -1.22
CA LEU A 42 -3.37 15.05 -0.46
C LEU A 42 -3.35 13.82 -1.39
N LEU A 43 -4.07 13.86 -2.51
CA LEU A 43 -4.10 12.80 -3.52
C LEU A 43 -2.72 12.60 -4.16
N TYR A 44 -2.07 13.69 -4.58
CA TYR A 44 -0.69 13.63 -5.08
C TYR A 44 0.29 13.15 -4.00
N LYS A 45 0.10 13.58 -2.75
CA LYS A 45 0.94 13.13 -1.63
C LYS A 45 0.80 11.63 -1.37
N ALA A 46 -0.41 11.09 -1.41
CA ALA A 46 -0.67 9.66 -1.26
C ALA A 46 0.08 8.88 -2.34
N TYR A 47 -0.09 9.25 -3.61
CA TYR A 47 0.65 8.67 -4.73
C TYR A 47 2.17 8.71 -4.51
N LYS A 48 2.71 9.87 -4.12
CA LYS A 48 4.16 10.00 -3.89
C LYS A 48 4.68 9.13 -2.75
N ARG A 49 3.83 8.70 -1.82
CA ARG A 49 4.15 7.78 -0.72
C ARG A 49 4.02 6.31 -1.13
N THR A 50 3.22 5.98 -2.14
CA THR A 50 2.96 4.60 -2.55
C THR A 50 3.53 4.24 -3.93
N ASN A 51 4.17 5.16 -4.65
CA ASN A 51 4.66 4.90 -6.02
C ASN A 51 5.95 4.06 -6.15
N SER A 52 6.36 3.33 -5.11
CA SER A 52 7.47 2.38 -5.18
C SER A 52 7.43 1.43 -3.98
N LEU A 53 7.89 0.19 -4.14
CA LEU A 53 7.98 -0.80 -3.06
C LEU A 53 8.70 -0.27 -1.82
N LYS A 54 9.85 0.40 -1.99
CA LYS A 54 10.63 0.94 -0.87
C LYS A 54 9.84 1.93 -0.02
N LYS A 55 9.00 2.76 -0.64
CA LYS A 55 8.18 3.74 0.10
C LYS A 55 6.96 3.09 0.73
N ILE A 56 6.32 2.17 0.02
CA ILE A 56 5.22 1.34 0.53
C ILE A 56 5.66 0.61 1.81
N TRP A 57 6.82 -0.04 1.78
CA TRP A 57 7.41 -0.74 2.92
C TRP A 57 7.77 0.21 4.08
N ARG A 58 8.37 1.37 3.80
CA ARG A 58 8.63 2.36 4.86
C ARG A 58 7.35 2.85 5.52
N LEU A 59 6.29 3.02 4.74
CA LEU A 59 5.01 3.48 5.23
C LEU A 59 4.30 2.40 6.05
N SER A 60 4.38 1.11 5.66
CA SER A 60 3.85 0.02 6.48
C SER A 60 4.50 -0.03 7.86
N LYS A 61 5.83 0.15 7.93
CA LYS A 61 6.54 0.25 9.23
C LYS A 61 6.07 1.40 10.12
N LEU A 62 5.54 2.49 9.55
CA LEU A 62 4.93 3.56 10.35
C LEU A 62 3.55 3.19 10.86
N TYR A 63 2.75 2.50 10.04
CA TYR A 63 1.42 2.03 10.43
C TYR A 63 1.47 0.88 11.45
N GLU A 64 2.46 -0.01 11.38
CA GLU A 64 2.71 -1.06 12.39
C GLU A 64 2.82 -0.48 13.81
N LEU A 65 3.33 0.75 13.99
CA LEU A 65 3.42 1.39 15.31
C LEU A 65 2.06 1.74 15.92
N SER A 66 1.00 1.77 15.11
CA SER A 66 -0.37 2.07 15.51
C SER A 66 -1.23 0.81 15.67
N ILE A 67 -0.63 -0.38 15.60
CA ILE A 67 -1.26 -1.64 15.95
C ILE A 67 -0.93 -1.98 17.41
N PRO A 68 -1.92 -2.27 18.27
CA PRO A 68 -1.67 -2.70 19.64
C PRO A 68 -0.77 -3.94 19.68
N HIS A 69 0.21 -3.94 20.57
CA HIS A 69 1.15 -5.05 20.73
C HIS A 69 0.45 -6.37 21.11
N GLU A 70 -0.71 -6.30 21.78
CA GLU A 70 -1.45 -7.47 22.25
C GLU A 70 -2.13 -8.26 21.12
N GLU A 71 -2.41 -7.65 19.95
CA GLU A 71 -3.00 -8.36 18.80
C GLU A 71 -1.96 -9.12 17.94
N TYR A 72 -0.66 -8.82 18.07
CA TYR A 72 0.41 -9.37 17.22
C TYR A 72 1.42 -10.29 17.93
N ALA A 73 1.10 -10.75 19.14
CA ALA A 73 1.98 -11.61 19.91
C ALA A 73 1.98 -13.06 19.38
N SER A 74 2.73 -13.32 18.30
CA SER A 74 3.23 -14.68 18.01
C SER A 74 4.66 -14.76 17.48
N THR A 75 5.37 -13.67 17.19
CA THR A 75 6.81 -13.77 16.88
C THR A 75 7.62 -12.57 17.39
N ILE A 76 8.56 -12.90 18.28
CA ILE A 76 9.63 -12.09 18.88
C ILE A 76 10.10 -10.92 18.01
N ILE A 77 9.82 -9.66 18.39
CA ILE A 77 10.77 -8.52 18.31
C ILE A 77 10.42 -7.42 19.35
N PRO A 78 11.04 -7.40 20.55
CA PRO A 78 10.87 -6.29 21.49
C PRO A 78 11.89 -5.14 21.34
N PHE A 79 12.96 -5.28 20.55
CA PHE A 79 14.16 -4.44 20.75
C PHE A 79 14.45 -3.36 19.68
N ILE A 80 13.87 -3.44 18.47
CA ILE A 80 14.25 -2.50 17.38
C ILE A 80 13.30 -1.28 17.29
N PHE A 81 12.06 -1.39 17.78
CA PHE A 81 11.10 -0.28 17.76
C PHE A 81 10.76 0.19 19.18
N LYS A 82 11.58 1.09 19.73
CA LYS A 82 11.36 1.77 21.03
C LYS A 82 10.09 2.64 21.11
N ARG A 83 9.21 2.63 20.10
CA ARG A 83 8.05 3.51 19.92
C ARG A 83 6.78 2.75 19.52
N VAL A 84 6.53 1.58 20.10
CA VAL A 84 5.23 0.91 19.95
C VAL A 84 4.20 1.67 20.78
N MET A 85 3.04 2.01 20.19
CA MET A 85 1.94 2.59 20.98
C MET A 85 1.23 1.47 21.74
N THR A 86 1.25 1.52 23.06
CA THR A 86 0.51 0.58 23.92
C THR A 86 -1.00 0.77 23.79
N ASN A 87 -1.46 2.01 23.53
CA ASN A 87 -2.88 2.37 23.36
C ASN A 87 -3.06 3.36 22.19
N PRO A 88 -3.03 2.90 20.93
CA PRO A 88 -3.38 3.75 19.80
C PRO A 88 -4.85 4.18 19.87
N SER A 89 -5.17 5.36 19.34
CA SER A 89 -6.58 5.75 19.18
C SER A 89 -7.31 4.78 18.24
N VAL A 90 -8.62 4.62 18.40
CA VAL A 90 -9.46 3.77 17.54
C VAL A 90 -9.29 4.13 16.06
N ASP A 91 -9.23 5.43 15.74
CA ASP A 91 -9.01 5.89 14.36
C ASP A 91 -7.61 5.54 13.86
N SER A 92 -6.56 5.74 14.68
CA SER A 92 -5.18 5.37 14.32
C SER A 92 -5.06 3.87 14.03
N PHE A 93 -5.70 3.05 14.86
CA PHE A 93 -5.73 1.60 14.69
C PHE A 93 -6.48 1.19 13.42
N ARG A 94 -7.70 1.72 13.20
CA ARG A 94 -8.50 1.46 11.99
C ARG A 94 -7.73 1.79 10.71
N GLN A 95 -7.10 2.97 10.68
CA GLN A 95 -6.30 3.41 9.54
C GLN A 95 -5.09 2.51 9.28
N ALA A 96 -4.41 2.09 10.36
CA ALA A 96 -3.27 1.19 10.27
C ALA A 96 -3.67 -0.19 9.75
N LYS A 97 -4.75 -0.75 10.27
CA LYS A 97 -5.29 -2.04 9.83
C LYS A 97 -5.62 -2.02 8.34
N GLY A 98 -6.39 -1.05 7.86
CA GLY A 98 -6.76 -0.96 6.44
C GLY A 98 -5.54 -0.77 5.51
N TYR A 99 -4.54 -0.01 5.94
CA TYR A 99 -3.31 0.15 5.15
C TYR A 99 -2.49 -1.15 5.14
N LEU A 100 -2.35 -1.84 6.27
CA LEU A 100 -1.55 -3.07 6.36
C LEU A 100 -2.20 -4.24 5.61
N GLU A 101 -3.52 -4.35 5.61
CA GLU A 101 -4.26 -5.35 4.82
C GLU A 101 -3.98 -5.18 3.31
N THR A 102 -4.13 -3.95 2.78
CA THR A 102 -3.86 -3.66 1.37
C THR A 102 -2.37 -3.75 1.02
N TYR A 103 -1.48 -3.40 1.96
CA TYR A 103 -0.03 -3.59 1.82
C TYR A 103 0.32 -5.06 1.63
N ASN A 104 -0.27 -5.96 2.43
CA ASN A 104 -0.01 -7.39 2.34
C ASN A 104 -0.42 -7.95 0.97
N MET A 105 -1.53 -7.48 0.39
CA MET A 105 -1.91 -7.85 -0.99
C MET A 105 -0.83 -7.45 -2.01
N VAL A 106 -0.36 -6.20 -1.95
CA VAL A 106 0.69 -5.71 -2.87
C VAL A 106 1.99 -6.51 -2.73
N ILE A 107 2.41 -6.83 -1.50
CA ILE A 107 3.64 -7.60 -1.25
C ILE A 107 3.49 -9.05 -1.67
N ASN A 108 2.36 -9.70 -1.41
CA ASN A 108 2.11 -11.06 -1.86
C ASN A 108 2.26 -11.14 -3.37
N PHE A 109 1.51 -10.31 -4.12
CA PHE A 109 1.69 -10.22 -5.57
C PHE A 109 3.17 -9.99 -5.95
N SER A 110 3.79 -8.96 -5.39
CA SER A 110 5.15 -8.55 -5.78
C SER A 110 6.24 -9.58 -5.46
N SER A 111 6.02 -10.46 -4.47
CA SER A 111 7.04 -11.39 -3.95
C SER A 111 6.81 -12.84 -4.35
N SER A 112 5.56 -13.26 -4.54
CA SER A 112 5.21 -14.65 -4.87
C SER A 112 4.70 -14.85 -6.29
N GLU A 113 4.21 -13.81 -6.96
CA GLU A 113 3.53 -13.96 -8.26
C GLU A 113 4.24 -13.27 -9.43
N PHE A 114 5.13 -12.31 -9.18
CA PHE A 114 5.83 -11.55 -10.20
C PHE A 114 7.34 -11.63 -10.08
N SER A 115 8.02 -11.62 -11.22
CA SER A 115 9.45 -11.34 -11.28
C SER A 115 9.74 -9.86 -10.97
N ALA A 116 10.96 -9.55 -10.54
CA ALA A 116 11.39 -8.18 -10.29
C ALA A 116 11.19 -7.25 -11.51
N THR A 117 11.33 -7.77 -12.72
CA THR A 117 11.13 -7.04 -13.98
C THR A 117 9.65 -6.71 -14.20
N GLU A 118 8.74 -7.63 -13.91
CA GLU A 118 7.30 -7.40 -14.03
C GLU A 118 6.81 -6.40 -13.00
N VAL A 119 7.27 -6.52 -11.75
CA VAL A 119 6.99 -5.53 -10.70
C VAL A 119 7.45 -4.14 -11.14
N LYS A 120 8.69 -4.02 -11.65
CA LYS A 120 9.22 -2.75 -12.17
C LYS A 120 8.36 -2.23 -13.33
N SER A 121 7.91 -3.09 -14.23
CA SER A 121 7.00 -2.72 -15.32
C SER A 121 5.68 -2.16 -14.79
N CYS A 122 5.08 -2.78 -13.76
CA CYS A 122 3.86 -2.27 -13.15
C CYS A 122 4.08 -0.89 -12.50
N PHE A 123 5.18 -0.68 -11.78
CA PHE A 123 5.49 0.65 -11.23
C PHE A 123 5.78 1.71 -12.29
N ASN A 124 6.33 1.34 -13.44
CA ASN A 124 6.50 2.26 -14.57
C ASN A 124 5.14 2.68 -15.17
N ILE A 125 4.16 1.76 -15.23
CA ILE A 125 2.79 2.05 -15.67
C ILE A 125 2.05 2.88 -14.63
N TYR A 126 2.30 2.63 -13.34
CA TYR A 126 1.66 3.26 -12.19
C TYR A 126 2.12 4.72 -11.98
N THR A 127 1.82 5.57 -12.95
CA THR A 127 2.01 7.02 -12.91
C THR A 127 0.90 7.70 -12.11
N PHE A 128 1.11 8.97 -11.76
CA PHE A 128 0.04 9.74 -11.09
C PHE A 128 -1.21 9.86 -11.98
N GLU A 129 -1.04 10.01 -13.29
CA GLU A 129 -2.16 10.07 -14.24
C GLU A 129 -2.90 8.74 -14.33
N TYR A 130 -2.19 7.61 -14.32
CA TYR A 130 -2.82 6.29 -14.23
C TYR A 130 -3.65 6.17 -12.96
N PHE A 131 -3.06 6.51 -11.81
CA PHE A 131 -3.76 6.47 -10.53
C PHE A 131 -4.99 7.38 -10.54
N ARG A 132 -4.85 8.63 -10.99
CA ARG A 132 -5.96 9.61 -11.01
C ARG A 132 -7.12 9.14 -11.88
N LYS A 133 -6.85 8.52 -13.04
CA LYS A 133 -7.89 7.97 -13.92
C LYS A 133 -8.63 6.78 -13.32
N ASN A 134 -7.92 5.90 -12.61
CA ASN A 134 -8.51 4.70 -12.00
C ASN A 134 -9.00 4.92 -10.56
N TYR A 135 -8.67 6.06 -9.94
CA TYR A 135 -9.22 6.50 -8.66
C TYR A 135 -10.70 6.92 -8.79
N LEU A 136 -11.07 7.52 -9.91
CA LEU A 136 -12.40 8.07 -10.19
C LEU A 136 -13.38 7.08 -10.86
N LYS A 137 -12.91 5.86 -11.16
CA LYS A 137 -13.77 4.75 -11.57
C LYS A 137 -14.39 4.12 -10.34
#